data_AF-A0A523ABU7-F1
#
_entry.id   AF-A0A523ABU7-F1
#
_cell.length_a   1.000
_cell.length_b   1.000
_cell.length_c   1.000
_cell.angle_alpha   90.00
_cell.angle_beta   90.00
_cell.angle_gamma   90.00
#
_symmetry.space_group_name_H-M   'P 1'
#
loop_
_entity.id
_entity.type
_entity.pdbx_description
1 polymer ?
#
loop_
_entity_poly.entity_id
_entity_poly.type
_entity_poly.pdbx_seq_one_letter_code
_entity_poly.pdbx_strand_id
1 'polypeptide(L)'
;MSYLSKEELLRQYGSLPWVSPYSRVVAMTDGEFVELHEFHARDRCYGGASWEVLHYPRVSDLVINARREGARNIFVLRPGKTELKLIPGIAGAGIEEVKLTDRIEITYAGLAGGGIAATVCRGLADDVDGIEILELGGGAKLGKAKIRLKK
;
A
#
# COMPACT_ATOMS: atom_id res chain seq x y z
N MET A 1 0.02 18.86 -6.45
CA MET A 1 -1.15 18.28 -5.73
C MET A 1 -0.70 17.96 -4.32
N SER A 2 -1.57 18.17 -3.31
CA SER A 2 -1.20 18.05 -1.90
C SER A 2 -1.51 16.64 -1.37
N TYR A 3 -0.53 16.04 -0.69
CA TYR A 3 -0.74 14.82 0.09
C TYR A 3 -1.73 15.09 1.23
N LEU A 4 -2.72 14.22 1.41
CA LEU A 4 -3.62 14.20 2.56
C LEU A 4 -2.86 13.71 3.79
N SER A 5 -2.89 14.51 4.85
CA SER A 5 -2.35 14.19 6.16
C SER A 5 -3.19 13.14 6.90
N LYS A 6 -2.62 12.55 7.95
CA LYS A 6 -3.31 11.59 8.82
C LYS A 6 -4.58 12.20 9.43
N GLU A 7 -4.53 13.46 9.86
CA GLU A 7 -5.68 14.18 10.42
C GLU A 7 -6.80 14.37 9.39
N GLU A 8 -6.44 14.71 8.15
CA GLU A 8 -7.41 14.86 7.06
C GLU A 8 -8.05 13.51 6.69
N LEU A 9 -7.27 12.43 6.66
CA LEU A 9 -7.77 11.09 6.42
C LEU A 9 -8.70 10.62 7.53
N LEU A 10 -8.38 10.88 8.80
CA LEU A 10 -9.25 10.57 9.93
C LEU A 10 -10.57 11.33 9.83
N ARG A 11 -10.53 12.62 9.46
CA ARG A 11 -11.72 13.44 9.28
C ARG A 11 -12.61 12.92 8.14
N GLN A 12 -12.02 12.45 7.04
CA GLN A 12 -12.78 12.01 5.87
C GLN A 12 -13.26 10.55 5.95
N TYR A 13 -12.43 9.66 6.47
CA TYR A 13 -12.65 8.21 6.38
C TYR A 13 -12.71 7.51 7.74
N GLY A 14 -12.31 8.17 8.83
CA GLY A 14 -12.12 7.52 10.13
C GLY A 14 -13.37 6.85 10.74
N SER A 15 -14.57 7.28 10.34
CA SER A 15 -15.83 6.68 10.78
C SER A 15 -16.32 5.52 9.91
N LEU A 16 -15.65 5.22 8.80
CA LEU A 16 -16.09 4.18 7.87
C LEU A 16 -15.75 2.78 8.41
N PRO A 17 -16.71 1.83 8.38
CA PRO A 17 -16.57 0.54 9.05
C PRO A 17 -15.49 -0.36 8.43
N TRP A 18 -15.13 -0.12 7.17
CA TRP A 18 -14.12 -0.90 6.44
C TRP A 18 -12.69 -0.40 6.67
N VAL A 19 -12.51 0.76 7.31
CA VAL A 19 -11.17 1.31 7.57
C VAL A 19 -10.51 0.48 8.68
N SER A 20 -9.41 -0.17 8.34
CA SER A 20 -8.62 -0.99 9.26
C SER A 20 -7.16 -0.52 9.23
N PRO A 21 -6.82 0.52 10.00
CA PRO A 21 -5.52 1.19 9.90
C PRO A 21 -4.36 0.26 10.20
N TYR A 22 -3.27 0.44 9.48
CA TYR A 22 -1.98 -0.13 9.86
C TYR A 22 -1.48 0.62 11.10
N SER A 23 -0.78 -0.04 12.01
CA SER A 23 -0.21 0.66 13.17
C SER A 23 1.00 1.48 12.74
N ARG A 24 1.84 0.92 11.87
CA ARG A 24 3.08 1.53 11.39
C ARG A 24 3.42 1.08 9.97
N VAL A 25 4.05 1.95 9.19
CA VAL A 25 4.66 1.61 7.91
C VAL A 25 6.06 2.21 7.86
N VAL A 26 7.07 1.38 7.66
CA VAL A 26 8.48 1.81 7.61
C VAL A 26 9.08 1.34 6.31
N ALA A 27 9.76 2.22 5.59
CA ALA A 27 10.57 1.84 4.45
C ALA A 27 12.02 2.28 4.65
N MET A 28 12.94 1.49 4.11
CA MET A 28 14.36 1.80 4.05
C MET A 28 14.90 1.40 2.68
N THR A 29 15.94 2.10 2.23
CA THR A 29 16.51 1.88 0.89
C THR A 29 18.02 2.04 0.92
N ASP A 30 18.70 1.19 0.16
CA ASP A 30 20.13 1.30 -0.16
C ASP A 30 20.38 2.11 -1.46
N GLY A 31 19.31 2.60 -2.09
CA GLY A 31 19.34 3.29 -3.38
C GLY A 31 19.00 2.39 -4.58
N GLU A 32 19.12 1.08 -4.44
CA GLU A 32 18.78 0.10 -5.48
C GLU A 32 17.45 -0.60 -5.19
N PHE A 33 17.18 -0.95 -3.93
CA PHE A 33 15.96 -1.62 -3.48
C PHE A 33 15.32 -0.87 -2.32
N VAL A 34 14.04 -1.16 -2.07
CA VAL A 34 13.30 -0.70 -0.90
C VAL A 34 12.85 -1.90 -0.09
N GLU A 35 13.25 -1.97 1.18
CA GLU A 35 12.63 -2.88 2.14
C GLU A 35 11.48 -2.15 2.84
N LEU A 36 10.26 -2.67 2.68
CA LEU A 36 9.04 -2.11 3.22
C LEU A 36 8.47 -3.04 4.30
N HIS A 37 8.26 -2.48 5.49
CA HIS A 37 7.57 -3.14 6.59
C HIS A 37 6.21 -2.52 6.82
N GLU A 38 5.17 -3.35 6.86
CA GLU A 38 3.80 -2.90 7.07
C GLU A 38 3.16 -3.70 8.20
N PHE A 39 2.70 -3.00 9.23
CA PHE A 39 2.11 -3.61 10.42
C PHE A 39 0.58 -3.64 10.27
N HIS A 40 0.07 -4.72 9.69
CA HIS A 40 -1.25 -4.78 9.06
C HIS A 40 -2.41 -4.75 10.07
N ALA A 41 -3.35 -3.82 9.85
CA ALA A 41 -4.62 -3.70 10.58
C ALA A 41 -4.48 -3.77 12.11
N ARG A 42 -3.81 -2.78 12.71
CA ARG A 42 -3.53 -2.69 14.16
C ARG A 42 -2.86 -3.96 14.71
N ASP A 43 -1.94 -4.53 13.94
CA ASP A 43 -1.18 -5.75 14.27
C ASP A 43 -2.01 -7.03 14.45
N ARG A 44 -3.24 -7.07 13.91
CA ARG A 44 -4.21 -8.16 14.23
C ARG A 44 -4.61 -9.02 13.04
N CYS A 45 -4.63 -8.49 11.82
CA CYS A 45 -5.24 -9.23 10.70
C CYS A 45 -4.22 -10.08 9.94
N TYR A 46 -4.07 -11.34 10.37
CA TYR A 46 -3.14 -12.29 9.73
C TYR A 46 -3.63 -12.73 8.35
N GLY A 47 -4.96 -12.78 8.15
CA GLY A 47 -5.56 -13.14 6.86
C GLY A 47 -5.27 -12.10 5.79
N GLY A 48 -5.48 -10.82 6.08
CA GLY A 48 -5.15 -9.72 5.17
C GLY A 48 -3.65 -9.64 4.88
N ALA A 49 -2.83 -9.74 5.93
CA ALA A 49 -1.38 -9.82 5.79
C ALA A 49 -0.93 -10.97 4.87
N SER A 50 -1.47 -12.18 5.09
CA SER A 50 -1.20 -13.35 4.25
C SER A 50 -1.66 -13.16 2.81
N TRP A 51 -2.82 -12.53 2.62
CA TRP A 51 -3.37 -12.25 1.29
C TRP A 51 -2.45 -11.32 0.51
N GLU A 52 -2.02 -10.20 1.09
CA GLU A 52 -1.13 -9.26 0.41
C GLU A 52 0.21 -9.90 0.05
N VAL A 53 0.84 -10.62 0.98
CA VAL A 53 2.12 -11.31 0.75
C VAL A 53 1.99 -12.41 -0.30
N LEU A 54 0.85 -13.08 -0.40
CA LEU A 54 0.60 -14.08 -1.41
C LEU A 54 0.34 -13.47 -2.80
N HIS A 55 -0.40 -12.36 -2.86
CA HIS A 55 -0.97 -11.85 -4.11
C HIS A 55 -0.19 -10.70 -4.72
N TYR A 56 0.42 -9.81 -3.94
CA TYR A 56 1.19 -8.69 -4.49
C TYR A 56 2.35 -9.18 -5.38
N PRO A 57 3.18 -10.17 -5.00
CA PRO A 57 4.22 -10.69 -5.88
C PRO A 57 3.71 -11.34 -7.16
N ARG A 58 2.45 -11.83 -7.16
CA ARG A 58 1.85 -12.48 -8.34
C ARG A 58 1.43 -11.47 -9.41
N VAL A 59 1.10 -10.24 -8.99
CA VAL A 59 0.53 -9.22 -9.89
C VAL A 59 1.45 -8.02 -10.09
N SER A 60 2.47 -7.86 -9.26
CA SER A 60 3.42 -6.75 -9.26
C SER A 60 4.85 -7.24 -9.48
N ASP A 61 5.35 -7.07 -10.71
CA ASP A 61 6.72 -7.46 -11.08
C ASP A 61 7.83 -6.68 -10.33
N LEU A 62 7.46 -5.61 -9.61
CA LEU A 62 8.37 -4.85 -8.76
C LEU A 62 8.67 -5.54 -7.42
N VAL A 63 7.84 -6.50 -6.99
CA VAL A 63 8.01 -7.19 -5.70
C VAL A 63 8.98 -8.36 -5.88
N ILE A 64 10.20 -8.19 -5.35
CA ILE A 64 11.30 -9.16 -5.47
C ILE A 64 11.17 -10.28 -4.44
N ASN A 65 10.74 -9.90 -3.24
CA ASN A 65 10.50 -10.83 -2.16
C ASN A 65 9.31 -10.34 -1.33
N ALA A 66 8.53 -11.27 -0.81
CA ALA A 66 7.49 -10.99 0.15
C ALA A 66 7.47 -12.10 1.21
N ARG A 67 7.46 -11.68 2.48
CA ARG A 67 7.30 -12.57 3.62
C ARG A 67 6.49 -11.88 4.70
N ARG A 68 6.07 -12.64 5.72
CA ARG A 68 5.40 -12.07 6.90
C ARG A 68 5.85 -12.71 8.19
N GLU A 69 5.67 -11.96 9.27
CA GLU A 69 5.82 -12.36 10.66
C GLU A 69 4.51 -12.01 11.39
N GLY A 70 3.58 -12.97 11.49
CA GLY A 70 2.23 -12.68 12.00
C GLY A 70 1.49 -11.70 11.08
N ALA A 71 1.15 -10.52 11.60
CA ALA A 71 0.52 -9.40 10.87
C ALA A 71 1.52 -8.43 10.22
N ARG A 72 2.83 -8.60 10.44
CA ARG A 72 3.85 -7.75 9.83
C ARG A 72 4.20 -8.29 8.45
N ASN A 73 3.89 -7.51 7.40
CA ASN A 73 4.34 -7.79 6.04
C ASN A 73 5.72 -7.17 5.81
N ILE A 74 6.54 -7.87 5.04
CA ILE A 74 7.90 -7.45 4.69
C ILE A 74 8.08 -7.68 3.19
N PHE A 75 8.25 -6.60 2.45
CA PHE A 75 8.43 -6.63 1.00
C PHE A 75 9.81 -6.07 0.64
N VAL A 76 10.47 -6.71 -0.33
CA VAL A 76 11.62 -6.13 -1.03
C VAL A 76 11.14 -5.69 -2.39
N LEU A 77 11.27 -4.40 -2.68
CA LEU A 77 10.73 -3.78 -3.87
C LEU A 77 11.85 -3.21 -4.74
N ARG A 78 11.72 -3.37 -6.05
CA ARG A 78 12.55 -2.68 -7.04
C ARG A 78 11.89 -1.34 -7.41
N PRO A 79 12.61 -0.20 -7.35
CA PRO A 79 12.15 1.07 -7.90
C PRO A 79 11.78 0.94 -9.38
N GLY A 80 10.71 1.60 -9.80
CA GLY A 80 10.20 1.54 -11.16
C GLY A 80 8.68 1.56 -11.21
N LYS A 81 8.14 1.28 -12.39
CA LYS A 81 6.70 1.19 -12.65
C LYS A 81 6.43 -0.08 -13.45
N THR A 82 5.34 -0.76 -13.14
CA THR A 82 4.90 -1.96 -13.85
C THR A 82 3.41 -1.93 -14.14
N GLU A 83 2.97 -2.72 -15.12
CA GLU A 83 1.55 -2.98 -15.34
C GLU A 83 1.10 -4.12 -14.42
N LEU A 84 -0.01 -3.91 -13.68
CA LEU A 84 -0.51 -4.92 -12.76
C LEU A 84 -1.27 -6.03 -13.49
N LYS A 85 -0.90 -7.28 -13.24
CA LYS A 85 -1.57 -8.48 -13.77
C LYS A 85 -2.76 -8.88 -12.90
N LEU A 86 -3.69 -7.96 -12.67
CA LEU A 86 -4.79 -8.14 -11.72
C LEU A 86 -5.73 -9.28 -12.11
N ILE A 87 -6.15 -10.08 -11.12
CA ILE A 87 -7.10 -11.18 -11.29
C ILE A 87 -8.34 -10.88 -10.46
N PRO A 88 -9.48 -10.50 -11.08
CA PRO A 88 -10.72 -10.20 -10.35
C PRO A 88 -11.12 -11.33 -9.40
N GLY A 89 -11.44 -10.98 -8.15
CA GLY A 89 -11.85 -11.95 -7.12
C GLY A 89 -10.72 -12.81 -6.54
N ILE A 90 -9.48 -12.71 -7.03
CA ILE A 90 -8.35 -13.53 -6.57
C ILE A 90 -7.18 -12.64 -6.14
N ALA A 91 -6.62 -11.86 -7.06
CA ALA A 91 -5.46 -11.00 -6.87
C ALA A 91 -5.78 -9.60 -7.41
N GLY A 92 -6.68 -8.91 -6.70
CA GLY A 92 -7.32 -7.69 -7.18
C GLY A 92 -6.54 -6.39 -6.91
N ALA A 93 -5.39 -6.45 -6.23
CA ALA A 93 -4.58 -5.27 -5.90
C ALA A 93 -3.10 -5.62 -5.85
N GLY A 94 -2.25 -4.61 -6.04
CA GLY A 94 -0.79 -4.73 -5.98
C GLY A 94 -0.09 -3.37 -5.94
N ILE A 95 1.24 -3.40 -6.02
CA ILE A 95 2.14 -2.26 -6.09
C ILE A 95 2.46 -1.97 -7.57
N GLU A 96 2.00 -0.83 -8.06
CA GLU A 96 2.16 -0.40 -9.47
C GLU A 96 3.47 0.37 -9.69
N GLU A 97 3.86 1.20 -8.72
CA GLU A 97 5.02 2.08 -8.85
C GLU A 97 5.73 2.25 -7.50
N VAL A 98 7.07 2.23 -7.55
CA VAL A 98 7.95 2.59 -6.44
C VAL A 98 8.89 3.66 -6.96
N LYS A 99 8.82 4.85 -6.37
CA LYS A 99 9.62 6.00 -6.81
C LYS A 99 10.49 6.50 -5.67
N LEU A 100 11.79 6.62 -5.95
CA LEU A 100 12.77 7.17 -5.04
C LEU A 100 13.07 8.62 -5.41
N THR A 101 12.82 9.54 -4.49
CA THR A 101 13.22 10.95 -4.58
C THR A 101 14.02 11.32 -3.32
N ASP A 102 13.77 12.50 -2.75
CA ASP A 102 14.01 12.84 -1.35
C ASP A 102 13.12 12.05 -0.35
N ARG A 103 12.12 11.32 -0.87
CA ARG A 103 11.19 10.46 -0.14
C ARG A 103 11.03 9.11 -0.85
N ILE A 104 10.39 8.16 -0.19
CA ILE A 104 9.97 6.90 -0.79
C ILE A 104 8.47 6.99 -1.07
N GLU A 105 8.09 6.91 -2.35
CA GLU A 105 6.69 6.89 -2.76
C GLU A 105 6.32 5.49 -3.27
N ILE A 106 5.19 4.96 -2.80
CA ILE A 106 4.69 3.63 -3.20
C ILE A 106 3.24 3.78 -3.64
N THR A 107 2.98 3.47 -4.92
CA THR A 107 1.65 3.52 -5.53
C THR A 107 1.01 2.14 -5.48
N TYR A 108 -0.13 2.04 -4.81
CA TYR A 108 -0.97 0.86 -4.82
C TYR A 108 -2.12 1.07 -5.81
N ALA A 109 -2.41 0.03 -6.59
CA ALA A 109 -3.53 0.03 -7.51
C ALA A 109 -4.33 -1.26 -7.39
N GLY A 110 -5.64 -1.19 -7.62
CA GLY A 110 -6.49 -2.36 -7.52
C GLY A 110 -7.94 -2.13 -7.94
N LEU A 111 -8.61 -3.23 -8.26
CA LEU A 111 -10.04 -3.30 -8.57
C LEU A 111 -10.87 -3.19 -7.28
N ALA A 112 -12.16 -2.95 -7.41
CA ALA A 112 -13.13 -2.86 -6.30
C ALA A 112 -12.74 -1.83 -5.23
N GLY A 113 -11.99 -0.79 -5.62
CA GLY A 113 -11.45 0.21 -4.70
C GLY A 113 -10.24 -0.28 -3.90
N GLY A 114 -9.69 -1.45 -4.21
CA GLY A 114 -8.57 -2.08 -3.51
C GLY A 114 -7.33 -1.18 -3.43
N GLY A 115 -6.99 -0.46 -4.51
CA GLY A 115 -5.86 0.48 -4.50
C GLY A 115 -6.06 1.65 -3.54
N ILE A 116 -7.29 2.16 -3.42
CA ILE A 116 -7.61 3.28 -2.54
C ILE A 116 -7.70 2.79 -1.09
N ALA A 117 -8.46 1.72 -0.83
CA ALA A 117 -8.63 1.17 0.51
C ALA A 117 -7.28 0.74 1.11
N ALA A 118 -6.44 0.08 0.30
CA ALA A 118 -5.09 -0.31 0.70
C ALA A 118 -4.24 0.91 1.10
N THR A 119 -4.33 2.00 0.34
CA THR A 119 -3.55 3.22 0.59
C THR A 119 -4.10 4.03 1.75
N VAL A 120 -5.41 4.19 1.88
CA VAL A 120 -6.03 4.93 3.01
C VAL A 120 -5.72 4.25 4.34
N CYS A 121 -5.79 2.92 4.42
CA CYS A 121 -5.46 2.20 5.64
C CYS A 121 -3.97 2.34 6.03
N ARG A 122 -3.07 2.42 5.04
CA ARG A 122 -1.64 2.71 5.24
C ARG A 122 -1.41 4.18 5.61
N GLY A 123 -2.13 5.10 5.00
CA GLY A 123 -2.07 6.55 5.27
C GLY A 123 -2.38 6.96 6.71
N LEU A 124 -3.10 6.10 7.44
CA LEU A 124 -3.41 6.28 8.85
C LEU A 124 -2.33 5.73 9.81
N ALA A 125 -1.32 5.03 9.28
CA ALA A 125 -0.24 4.45 10.05
C ALA A 125 0.74 5.50 10.55
N ASP A 126 1.50 5.15 11.58
CA ASP A 126 2.68 5.92 11.96
C ASP A 126 3.77 5.80 10.89
N ASP A 127 4.60 6.85 10.78
CA ASP A 127 5.70 7.03 9.82
C ASP A 127 5.30 7.21 8.33
N VAL A 128 3.99 7.37 8.06
CA VAL A 128 3.48 7.82 6.74
C VAL A 128 3.30 9.34 6.73
N ASP A 129 3.99 10.03 5.81
CA ASP A 129 3.93 11.49 5.67
C ASP A 129 2.58 11.97 5.09
N GLY A 130 1.86 11.08 4.41
CA GLY A 130 0.54 11.33 3.83
C GLY A 130 0.27 10.48 2.60
N ILE A 131 -0.91 10.66 1.99
CA ILE A 131 -1.30 9.94 0.76
C ILE A 131 -1.77 10.87 -0.35
N GLU A 132 -1.62 10.46 -1.59
CA GLU A 132 -2.21 11.12 -2.75
C GLU A 132 -3.11 10.14 -3.50
N ILE A 133 -4.38 10.51 -3.69
CA ILE A 133 -5.33 9.74 -4.49
C ILE A 133 -5.14 10.14 -5.96
N LEU A 134 -4.74 9.19 -6.80
CA LEU A 134 -4.49 9.40 -8.22
C LEU A 134 -5.73 9.07 -9.06
N GLU A 135 -6.48 8.04 -8.65
CA GLU A 135 -7.68 7.58 -9.36
C GLU A 135 -8.69 7.00 -8.36
N LEU A 136 -9.89 7.59 -8.28
CA LEU A 136 -10.93 7.25 -7.29
C LEU A 136 -11.72 5.95 -7.60
N GLY A 137 -11.32 5.14 -8.57
CA GLY A 137 -12.12 4.02 -9.09
C GLY A 137 -12.72 3.05 -8.05
N GLY A 138 -13.72 2.27 -8.48
CA GLY A 138 -14.47 1.33 -7.63
C GLY A 138 -15.27 0.32 -8.47
N GLY A 139 -15.75 -0.75 -7.84
CA GLY A 139 -16.36 -1.88 -8.56
C GLY A 139 -15.38 -2.54 -9.53
N ALA A 140 -15.67 -2.55 -10.83
CA ALA A 140 -14.75 -3.07 -11.85
C ALA A 140 -13.67 -2.06 -12.29
N LYS A 141 -13.72 -0.81 -11.82
CA LYS A 141 -12.76 0.23 -12.20
C LYS A 141 -11.52 0.22 -11.32
N LEU A 142 -10.39 0.61 -11.90
CA LEU A 142 -9.11 0.68 -11.23
C LEU A 142 -9.08 1.88 -10.27
N GLY A 143 -8.79 1.64 -8.99
CA GLY A 143 -8.47 2.68 -8.03
C GLY A 143 -6.97 2.73 -7.81
N LYS A 144 -6.40 3.94 -7.69
CA LYS A 144 -4.97 4.17 -7.49
C LYS A 144 -4.73 5.25 -6.45
N ALA A 145 -3.82 4.99 -5.54
CA ALA A 145 -3.34 5.99 -4.62
C ALA A 145 -1.90 5.64 -4.20
N LYS A 146 -1.16 6.66 -3.75
CA LYS A 146 0.23 6.48 -3.30
C LYS A 146 0.39 6.96 -1.88
N ILE A 147 1.25 6.26 -1.13
CA ILE A 147 1.77 6.74 0.15
C ILE A 147 3.12 7.41 -0.07
N ARG A 148 3.45 8.34 0.83
CA ARG A 148 4.80 8.91 0.93
C ARG A 148 5.39 8.61 2.30
N LEU A 149 6.62 8.11 2.29
CA LEU A 149 7.39 7.71 3.46
C LEU A 149 8.71 8.49 3.49
N LYS A 150 9.25 8.66 4.70
CA LYS A 150 10.62 9.15 4.88
C LYS A 150 11.61 8.14 4.29
N LYS A 151 12.69 8.67 3.73
CA LYS A 151 13.81 7.88 3.20
C LYS A 151 14.83 7.62 4.30
#